data_AF-A0A377LTK1-F1
#
_entry.id   AF-A0A377LTK1-F1
#
_cell.length_a   1.000
_cell.length_b   1.000
_cell.length_c   1.000
_cell.angle_alpha   90.00
_cell.angle_beta   90.00
_cell.angle_gamma   90.00
#
_symmetry.space_group_name_H-M   'P 1'
#
loop_
_entity.id
_entity.type
_entity.pdbx_description
1 polymer ?
#
loop_
_entity_poly.entity_id
_entity_poly.type
_entity_poly.pdbx_seq_one_letter_code
_entity_poly.pdbx_strand_id
1 'polypeptide(L)'
;MIVSGIGKSGHIGKKIAATLASTGTPAFFVHPAEALHGDLGMIESRDVMLFISYSGSAKRAGPHHPAPAGKSIALLAMTGKSRSPLALAAKAVLDIAVEREACPMHLAPTSSTVNTLMMATRWQWR
;
A
#
# COMPACT_ATOMS: atom_id res chain seq x y z
N MET A 1 -8.13 0.91 9.18
CA MET A 1 -6.93 0.78 8.32
C MET A 1 -7.23 1.30 6.94
N ILE A 2 -6.37 2.14 6.39
CA ILE A 2 -6.51 2.72 5.06
C ILE A 2 -5.54 2.02 4.14
N VAL A 3 -6.01 1.40 3.07
CA VAL A 3 -5.15 0.73 2.08
C VAL A 3 -5.07 1.60 0.84
N SER A 4 -3.87 1.77 0.29
CA SER A 4 -3.68 2.62 -0.89
C SER A 4 -2.61 2.06 -1.82
N GLY A 5 -2.72 2.37 -3.11
CA GLY A 5 -1.77 1.94 -4.13
C GLY A 5 -2.21 2.39 -5.52
N ILE A 6 -1.27 2.40 -6.47
CA ILE A 6 -1.51 2.86 -7.85
C ILE A 6 -1.49 1.67 -8.81
N GLY A 7 -2.30 1.73 -9.86
CA GLY A 7 -2.31 0.75 -10.95
C GLY A 7 -2.66 -0.65 -10.47
N LYS A 8 -1.89 -1.67 -10.90
CA LYS A 8 -2.11 -3.06 -10.48
C LYS A 8 -2.00 -3.25 -8.95
N SER A 9 -1.11 -2.51 -8.29
CA SER A 9 -1.02 -2.50 -6.83
C SER A 9 -2.30 -1.97 -6.18
N GLY A 10 -2.97 -1.00 -6.81
CA GLY A 10 -4.26 -0.48 -6.35
C GLY A 10 -5.38 -1.52 -6.44
N HIS A 11 -5.44 -2.32 -7.51
CA HIS A 11 -6.41 -3.42 -7.61
C HIS A 11 -6.21 -4.47 -6.50
N ILE A 12 -4.96 -4.85 -6.22
CA ILE A 12 -4.64 -5.76 -5.11
C ILE A 12 -5.01 -5.11 -3.77
N GLY A 13 -4.70 -3.82 -3.59
CA GLY A 13 -5.07 -3.06 -2.39
C GLY A 13 -6.57 -3.04 -2.11
N LYS A 14 -7.41 -2.89 -3.16
CA LYS A 14 -8.88 -3.00 -3.03
C LYS A 14 -9.29 -4.37 -2.49
N LYS A 15 -8.70 -5.45 -3.00
CA LYS A 15 -9.02 -6.80 -2.52
C LYS A 15 -8.54 -7.01 -1.08
N ILE A 16 -7.35 -6.54 -0.74
CA ILE A 16 -6.81 -6.60 0.62
C ILE A 16 -7.72 -5.87 1.61
N ALA A 17 -8.15 -4.63 1.28
CA ALA A 17 -9.07 -3.87 2.12
C ALA A 17 -10.40 -4.61 2.36
N ALA A 18 -10.98 -5.18 1.29
CA ALA A 18 -12.21 -5.96 1.39
C ALA A 18 -12.02 -7.22 2.26
N THR A 19 -10.90 -7.92 2.11
CA THR A 19 -10.58 -9.09 2.95
C THR A 19 -10.44 -8.69 4.41
N LEU A 20 -9.65 -7.67 4.73
CA LEU A 20 -9.49 -7.16 6.10
C LEU A 20 -10.84 -6.82 6.74
N ALA A 21 -11.69 -6.07 6.03
CA ALA A 21 -13.00 -5.70 6.51
C ALA A 21 -13.89 -6.93 6.78
N SER A 22 -13.85 -7.94 5.91
CA SER A 22 -14.65 -9.17 6.05
C SER A 22 -14.18 -10.10 7.18
N THR A 23 -12.95 -9.94 7.67
CA THR A 23 -12.38 -10.75 8.75
C THR A 23 -12.23 -9.96 10.06
N GLY A 24 -13.02 -8.89 10.24
CA GLY A 24 -13.09 -8.15 11.50
C GLY A 24 -12.04 -7.05 11.68
N THR A 25 -11.24 -6.71 10.67
CA THR A 25 -10.35 -5.53 10.70
C THR A 25 -10.94 -4.41 9.84
N PRO A 26 -11.54 -3.35 10.41
CA PRO A 26 -12.13 -2.27 9.63
C PRO A 26 -11.12 -1.64 8.67
N ALA A 27 -11.38 -1.78 7.37
CA ALA A 27 -10.49 -1.32 6.33
C ALA A 27 -11.22 -0.87 5.07
N PHE A 28 -10.67 0.14 4.39
CA PHE A 28 -11.16 0.61 3.10
C PHE A 28 -10.00 1.04 2.20
N PHE A 29 -10.25 1.08 0.89
CA PHE A 29 -9.26 1.47 -0.09
C PHE A 29 -9.44 2.93 -0.50
N VAL A 30 -8.35 3.68 -0.57
CA VAL A 30 -8.31 5.05 -1.12
C VAL A 30 -7.29 5.10 -2.25
N HIS A 31 -7.68 5.59 -3.42
CA HIS A 31 -6.73 5.79 -4.49
C HIS A 31 -5.86 7.04 -4.20
N PRO A 32 -4.52 6.99 -4.36
CA PRO A 32 -3.64 8.12 -4.01
C PRO A 32 -3.99 9.46 -4.70
N ALA A 33 -4.51 9.40 -5.92
CA ALA A 33 -4.93 10.61 -6.64
C ALA A 33 -6.21 11.25 -6.06
N GLU A 34 -7.10 10.43 -5.51
CA GLU A 34 -8.37 10.86 -4.90
C GLU A 34 -8.12 11.39 -3.48
N ALA A 35 -7.15 10.80 -2.77
CA ALA A 35 -6.67 11.31 -1.49
C ALA A 35 -6.18 12.77 -1.56
N LEU A 36 -5.70 13.26 -2.71
CA LEU A 36 -5.28 14.66 -2.84
C LEU A 36 -6.45 15.64 -3.06
N HIS A 37 -7.64 15.15 -3.43
CA HIS A 37 -8.74 15.98 -3.91
C HIS A 37 -9.96 16.05 -2.97
N GLY A 38 -9.89 15.53 -1.74
CA GLY A 38 -10.94 15.77 -0.72
C GLY A 38 -11.25 14.59 0.20
N ASP A 39 -10.86 13.36 -0.15
CA ASP A 39 -11.15 12.15 0.65
C ASP A 39 -10.35 12.08 1.98
N LEU A 40 -9.50 13.07 2.26
CA LEU A 40 -8.76 13.21 3.53
C LEU A 40 -9.66 13.49 4.73
N GLY A 41 -10.92 13.89 4.51
CA GLY A 41 -11.90 14.11 5.56
C GLY A 41 -12.23 12.84 6.34
N MET A 42 -12.15 11.67 5.70
CA MET A 42 -12.43 10.36 6.31
C MET A 42 -11.24 9.76 7.06
N ILE A 43 -10.06 10.38 6.94
CA ILE A 43 -8.82 9.87 7.51
C ILE A 43 -8.55 10.57 8.85
N GLU A 44 -8.48 9.82 9.93
CA GLU A 44 -8.20 10.33 11.27
C GLU A 44 -6.77 10.02 11.75
N SER A 45 -6.27 10.76 12.73
CA SER A 45 -4.91 10.54 13.28
C SER A 45 -4.73 9.17 13.95
N ARG A 46 -5.82 8.49 14.30
CA ARG A 46 -5.81 7.12 14.85
C ARG A 46 -5.68 6.04 13.77
N ASP A 47 -5.84 6.40 12.50
CA ASP A 47 -5.76 5.42 11.43
C ASP A 47 -4.33 4.94 11.20
N VAL A 48 -4.26 3.81 10.50
CA VAL A 48 -3.01 3.23 9.99
C VAL A 48 -3.11 3.16 8.48
N MET A 49 -2.11 3.69 7.79
CA MET A 49 -2.01 3.73 6.33
C MET A 49 -1.12 2.58 5.86
N LEU A 50 -1.64 1.74 4.96
CA LEU A 50 -0.91 0.68 4.28
C LEU A 50 -0.75 1.05 2.81
N PHE A 51 0.44 1.48 2.42
CA PHE A 51 0.74 1.91 1.05
C PHE A 51 1.46 0.81 0.27
N ILE A 52 0.90 0.44 -0.88
CA ILE A 52 1.40 -0.64 -1.74
C ILE A 52 2.06 -0.05 -2.99
N SER A 53 3.37 -0.26 -3.11
CA SER A 53 4.14 0.16 -4.28
C SER A 53 5.37 -0.74 -4.46
N TYR A 54 5.37 -1.59 -5.47
CA TYR A 54 6.50 -2.49 -5.74
C TYR A 54 7.81 -1.74 -5.97
N SER A 55 7.79 -0.65 -6.73
CA SER A 55 8.97 0.19 -6.96
C SER A 55 9.39 1.00 -5.73
N GLY A 56 8.50 1.16 -4.76
CA GLY A 56 8.71 1.97 -3.57
C GLY A 56 8.87 3.47 -3.85
N SER A 57 8.52 3.89 -5.07
CA SER A 57 8.47 5.30 -5.43
C SER A 57 7.27 5.96 -4.75
N ALA A 58 7.54 6.92 -3.87
CA ALA A 58 6.53 7.81 -3.30
C ALA A 58 6.30 9.09 -4.14
N LYS A 59 7.18 9.37 -5.12
CA LYS A 59 7.27 10.63 -5.91
C LYS A 59 6.02 11.09 -6.68
N ARG A 60 4.94 10.29 -6.73
CA ARG A 60 3.68 10.70 -7.38
C ARG A 60 2.56 11.08 -6.39
N ALA A 61 2.78 10.91 -5.09
CA ALA A 61 2.25 11.85 -4.11
C ALA A 61 3.23 13.03 -4.11
N GLY A 62 2.75 14.27 -4.11
CA GLY A 62 3.62 15.45 -4.14
C GLY A 62 4.52 15.57 -2.89
N PRO A 63 5.01 16.77 -2.52
CA PRO A 63 5.79 16.97 -1.28
C PRO A 63 5.03 16.58 0.01
N HIS A 64 3.75 16.24 -0.11
CA HIS A 64 2.95 15.62 0.91
C HIS A 64 3.28 14.12 0.98
N HIS A 65 3.99 13.77 2.06
CA HIS A 65 4.04 12.44 2.64
C HIS A 65 2.69 11.70 2.46
N PRO A 66 2.62 10.36 2.36
CA PRO A 66 1.34 9.64 2.29
C PRO A 66 0.41 9.83 3.51
N ALA A 67 0.81 10.66 4.47
CA ALA A 67 -0.06 11.16 5.53
C ALA A 67 -0.74 12.47 5.07
N PRO A 68 -2.06 12.63 5.28
CA PRO A 68 -2.75 13.91 5.14
C PRO A 68 -1.99 15.01 5.88
N ALA A 69 -1.84 16.18 5.26
CA ALA A 69 -1.16 17.32 5.87
C ALA A 69 -1.68 17.58 7.30
N GLY A 70 -0.79 17.55 8.30
CA GLY A 70 -1.12 17.84 9.71
C GLY A 70 -1.61 16.66 10.56
N LYS A 71 -1.73 15.43 10.02
CA LYS A 71 -2.11 14.23 10.80
C LYS A 71 -0.93 13.24 10.85
N SER A 72 -0.49 12.87 12.05
CA SER A 72 0.55 11.84 12.25
C SER A 72 -0.07 10.45 12.13
N ILE A 73 -0.10 9.91 10.92
CA ILE A 73 -0.67 8.58 10.65
C ILE A 73 0.47 7.58 10.54
N ALA A 74 0.33 6.44 11.20
CA ALA A 74 1.32 5.37 11.08
C ALA A 74 1.33 4.84 9.64
N LEU A 75 2.46 4.97 8.96
CA LEU A 75 2.68 4.45 7.60
C LEU A 75 3.31 3.06 7.64
N LEU A 76 2.65 2.09 7.04
CA LEU A 76 3.17 0.78 6.69
C LEU A 76 3.36 0.71 5.17
N ALA A 77 4.46 0.11 4.72
CA ALA A 77 4.75 -0.03 3.29
C ALA A 77 4.76 -1.50 2.88
N MET A 78 4.12 -1.83 1.74
CA MET A 78 4.43 -3.04 0.99
C MET A 78 5.23 -2.68 -0.25
N THR A 79 6.49 -3.11 -0.31
CA THR A 79 7.38 -2.80 -1.45
C THR A 79 8.39 -3.91 -1.68
N GLY A 80 8.83 -4.08 -2.92
CA GLY A 80 9.92 -4.99 -3.27
C GLY A 80 11.29 -4.33 -3.21
N LYS A 81 11.36 -3.06 -2.80
CA LYS A 81 12.60 -2.28 -2.69
C LYS A 81 12.76 -1.73 -1.27
N SER A 82 13.46 -2.47 -0.42
CA SER A 82 13.67 -2.16 1.01
C SER A 82 14.41 -0.84 1.27
N ARG A 83 15.15 -0.31 0.29
CA ARG A 83 15.84 0.99 0.37
C ARG A 83 15.13 2.12 -0.39
N SER A 84 13.89 1.90 -0.81
CA SER A 84 13.12 2.89 -1.55
C SER A 84 12.69 4.06 -0.66
N PRO A 85 12.36 5.23 -1.25
CA PRO A 85 11.83 6.36 -0.48
C PRO A 85 10.61 5.99 0.38
N LEU A 86 9.71 5.16 -0.14
CA LEU A 86 8.56 4.67 0.62
C LEU A 86 8.98 3.81 1.82
N ALA A 87 9.93 2.89 1.63
CA ALA A 87 10.43 2.03 2.71
C ALA A 87 11.08 2.85 3.83
N LEU A 88 11.89 3.84 3.47
CA LEU A 88 12.59 4.70 4.43
C LEU A 88 11.63 5.62 5.21
N ALA A 89 10.50 5.98 4.60
CA ALA A 89 9.47 6.81 5.23
C ALA A 89 8.50 6.01 6.12
N ALA A 90 8.44 4.68 5.96
CA ALA A 90 7.49 3.84 6.67
C ALA A 90 7.99 3.40 8.04
N LYS A 91 7.05 3.26 8.99
CA LYS A 91 7.32 2.73 10.34
C LYS A 91 7.66 1.23 10.31
N ALA A 92 7.09 0.50 9.35
CA ALA A 92 7.46 -0.88 9.08
C ALA A 92 7.24 -1.20 7.59
N VAL A 93 8.04 -2.16 7.10
CA VAL A 93 8.05 -2.58 5.70
C VAL A 93 7.72 -4.07 5.62
N LEU A 94 6.72 -4.40 4.80
CA LEU A 94 6.46 -5.75 4.33
C LEU A 94 7.17 -5.91 2.99
N ASP A 95 8.22 -6.73 2.99
CA ASP A 95 8.98 -7.00 1.78
C ASP A 95 8.18 -7.94 0.87
N ILE A 96 7.86 -7.46 -0.32
CA ILE A 96 7.14 -8.20 -1.37
C ILE A 96 8.03 -8.46 -2.59
N ALA A 97 9.36 -8.37 -2.42
CA ALA A 97 10.32 -8.65 -3.48
C ALA A 97 10.09 -10.05 -4.08
N VAL A 98 10.28 -10.14 -5.38
CA VAL A 98 10.24 -11.41 -6.11
C VAL A 98 11.54 -11.54 -6.89
N GLU A 99 12.07 -12.76 -6.98
CA GLU A 99 13.29 -13.04 -7.73
C GLU A 99 13.09 -12.74 -9.23
N ARG A 100 11.91 -13.04 -9.75
CA ARG A 100 11.56 -12.83 -11.16
C ARG A 100 10.09 -12.56 -11.36
N GLU A 101 9.79 -11.65 -12.28
CA GLU A 101 8.44 -11.50 -12.84
C GLU A 101 8.18 -12.59 -13.89
N ALA A 102 6.96 -13.12 -13.91
CA ALA A 102 6.54 -14.08 -14.92
C ALA A 102 6.42 -13.43 -16.31
N CYS A 103 6.16 -12.11 -16.39
CA CYS A 103 6.14 -11.38 -17.66
C CYS A 103 7.57 -11.18 -18.21
N PRO A 104 7.93 -11.77 -19.36
CA PRO A 104 9.29 -11.68 -19.92
C PRO A 104 9.70 -10.25 -20.29
N MET A 105 8.71 -9.43 -20.67
CA MET A 105 8.92 -8.06 -21.12
C MET A 105 8.83 -7.03 -19.97
N HIS A 106 8.54 -7.48 -18.74
CA HIS A 106 8.34 -6.61 -17.56
C HIS A 106 7.32 -5.47 -17.75
N LEU A 107 6.40 -5.59 -18.73
CA LEU A 107 5.38 -4.59 -19.03
C LEU A 107 4.25 -4.56 -18.01
N ALA A 108 4.01 -5.70 -17.35
CA ALA A 108 3.00 -5.84 -16.32
C ALA A 108 3.59 -6.58 -15.11
N PRO A 109 3.30 -6.11 -13.88
CA PRO A 109 3.66 -6.85 -12.68
C PRO A 109 2.78 -8.11 -12.58
N THR A 110 3.39 -9.23 -12.22
CA THR A 110 2.78 -10.56 -12.22
C THR A 110 3.04 -11.25 -10.89
N SER A 111 4.21 -11.87 -10.72
CA SER A 111 4.66 -12.52 -9.49
C SER A 111 4.56 -11.58 -8.29
N SER A 112 4.96 -10.32 -8.45
CA SER A 112 4.89 -9.31 -7.38
C SER A 112 3.47 -9.01 -6.93
N THR A 113 2.49 -8.97 -7.85
CA THR A 113 1.08 -8.73 -7.48
C THR A 113 0.48 -9.90 -6.71
N VAL A 114 0.84 -11.14 -7.06
CA VAL A 114 0.41 -12.34 -6.34
C VAL A 114 1.06 -12.40 -4.96
N ASN A 115 2.37 -12.13 -4.87
CA ASN A 115 3.09 -12.10 -3.59
C ASN A 115 2.50 -11.06 -2.64
N THR A 116 2.18 -9.86 -3.16
CA THR A 116 1.50 -8.80 -2.39
C THR A 116 0.18 -9.28 -1.81
N LEU A 117 -0.65 -9.96 -2.61
CA LEU A 117 -1.93 -10.48 -2.15
C LEU A 117 -1.78 -11.54 -1.06
N MET A 118 -0.82 -12.47 -1.23
CA MET A 118 -0.56 -13.55 -0.27
C MET A 118 0.04 -13.05 1.05
N MET A 119 0.93 -12.05 1.00
CA MET A 119 1.52 -11.46 2.20
C MET A 119 0.47 -10.83 3.12
N ALA A 120 -0.54 -10.19 2.53
CA ALA A 120 -1.59 -9.52 3.27
C ALA A 120 -2.51 -10.49 4.03
N THR A 121 -2.72 -11.70 3.51
CA THR A 121 -3.55 -12.72 4.18
C THR A 121 -2.78 -13.48 5.26
N ARG A 122 -1.46 -13.62 5.12
CA ARG A 122 -0.61 -14.30 6.13
C ARG A 122 -0.58 -13.60 7.49
N TRP A 123 -0.79 -12.29 7.52
CA TRP A 123 -0.80 -11.49 8.76
C TRP A 123 -2.03 -11.74 9.66
N GLN A 124 -3.10 -12.35 9.15
CA GLN A 124 -4.34 -12.53 9.90
C GLN A 124 -4.37 -13.78 10.80
N TRP A 125 -3.38 -14.65 10.70
CA TRP A 125 -3.38 -15.98 11.34
C TRP A 125 -2.28 -16.17 12.41
N ARG A 126 -1.73 -15.08 12.95
CA ARG A 126 -0.82 -15.08 14.09
C ARG A 126 -1.26 -14.04 15.10
#